data_AF-L0ADA4-F1
#
_entry.id   AF-L0ADA4-F1
#
_cell.length_a   1.000
_cell.length_b   1.000
_cell.length_c   1.000
_cell.angle_alpha   90.00
_cell.angle_beta   90.00
_cell.angle_gamma   90.00
#
_symmetry.space_group_name_H-M   'P 1'
#
loop_
_entity.id
_entity.type
_entity.pdbx_description
1 polymer ?
#
loop_
_entity_poly.entity_id
_entity_poly.type
_entity_poly.pdbx_seq_one_letter_code
_entity_poly.pdbx_strand_id
1 'polypeptide(L)'
;MENKRLFEEWFSLYKIFIENNKFSNKVLSIPTFPAIANNNKIYDIDLDMGIKLSWNCCNSYKLNLNGGGLISEIPSKPMETLSFDYNEFIPQSIINSDYKINPLGWNPINPIDKELDYGECFQYNNKKIYVRSSEPFKFIKKQNCVELKHNENKPTFRVGYLEFNVKNRFSFATRNLYETDMGILFNNKNVTYVFDHEKEMFFKIPLYDFKYYILYPFRFFKFHAYDKKCFKANVFVLDSENPIGIVSRYGIGIEISPGELRIKTDKPFYIVNAGPILSFRSLIETLVDFPYGYEIMNHVRSGSSAIILSGIYDEFIEFEIFNATNNDSIIEMIPKIKTDKIEICSHLGCYDIIESKGIYRIPAPSGCYCNARLHIIKESTIKNKLLRLKD
;
A
#
# COMPACT_ATOMS: atom_id res chain seq x y z
N MET A 1 -19.33 -17.45 -2.23
CA MET A 1 -18.12 -16.99 -1.50
C MET A 1 -18.15 -15.49 -1.52
N GLU A 2 -18.16 -14.84 -0.36
CA GLU A 2 -18.07 -13.38 -0.28
C GLU A 2 -16.65 -12.97 -0.70
N ASN A 3 -16.54 -12.19 -1.79
CA ASN A 3 -15.28 -11.60 -2.22
C ASN A 3 -14.88 -10.55 -1.18
N LYS A 4 -14.00 -10.94 -0.26
CA LYS A 4 -13.47 -10.03 0.74
C LYS A 4 -12.54 -9.00 0.10
N ARG A 5 -12.74 -7.71 0.39
CA ARG A 5 -11.93 -6.62 -0.17
C ARG A 5 -10.58 -6.52 0.54
N LEU A 6 -9.53 -6.15 -0.18
CA LEU A 6 -8.16 -6.06 0.37
C LEU A 6 -8.07 -5.11 1.59
N PHE A 7 -8.90 -4.07 1.60
CA PHE A 7 -8.87 -3.03 2.62
C PHE A 7 -9.81 -3.27 3.82
N GLU A 8 -10.36 -4.47 3.99
CA GLU A 8 -11.50 -4.78 4.89
C GLU A 8 -11.43 -4.21 6.32
N GLU A 9 -10.25 -4.11 6.93
CA GLU A 9 -10.16 -3.56 8.28
C GLU A 9 -10.26 -2.03 8.34
N TRP A 10 -9.90 -1.32 7.27
CA TRP A 10 -10.24 0.11 7.13
C TRP A 10 -11.77 0.33 7.08
N PHE A 11 -12.57 -0.73 6.86
CA PHE A 11 -14.05 -0.70 6.89
C PHE A 11 -14.60 -0.74 8.32
N SER A 12 -13.82 -1.14 9.33
CA SER A 12 -14.31 -1.10 10.72
C SER A 12 -14.48 0.35 11.22
N LEU A 13 -13.78 1.30 10.60
CA LEU A 13 -13.74 2.69 11.04
C LEU A 13 -15.04 3.45 10.82
N TYR A 14 -15.80 3.17 9.74
CA TYR A 14 -17.04 3.91 9.51
C TYR A 14 -18.06 3.65 10.60
N LYS A 15 -18.10 2.43 11.16
CA LYS A 15 -19.03 2.03 12.23
C LYS A 15 -18.84 2.85 13.50
N ILE A 16 -17.62 3.34 13.75
CA ILE A 16 -17.31 4.22 14.89
C ILE A 16 -18.02 5.57 14.77
N PHE A 17 -18.35 5.99 13.55
CA PHE A 17 -19.00 7.27 13.29
C PHE A 17 -20.52 7.16 13.18
N ILE A 18 -21.11 5.96 13.30
CA ILE A 18 -22.55 5.75 13.23
C ILE A 18 -23.12 5.62 14.64
N GLU A 19 -24.06 6.51 14.99
CA GLU A 19 -24.88 6.40 16.19
C GLU A 19 -26.35 6.63 15.79
N ASN A 20 -27.27 5.76 16.24
CA ASN A 20 -28.70 5.88 15.94
C ASN A 20 -29.03 6.04 14.43
N ASN A 21 -28.34 5.29 13.57
CA ASN A 21 -28.44 5.36 12.10
C ASN A 21 -28.06 6.72 11.47
N LYS A 22 -27.34 7.58 12.19
CA LYS A 22 -26.80 8.85 11.69
C LYS A 22 -25.29 8.90 11.84
N PHE A 23 -24.63 9.64 10.96
CA PHE A 23 -23.20 9.87 11.07
C PHE A 23 -22.90 11.07 11.97
N SER A 24 -21.94 10.91 12.87
CA SER A 24 -21.44 11.99 13.72
C SER A 24 -20.73 13.06 12.88
N ASN A 25 -20.88 14.34 13.26
CA ASN A 25 -20.17 15.47 12.62
C ASN A 25 -18.64 15.37 12.67
N LYS A 26 -18.07 14.48 13.52
CA LYS A 26 -16.63 14.18 13.57
C LYS A 26 -16.06 13.68 12.23
N VAL A 27 -16.89 13.18 11.31
CA VAL A 27 -16.41 12.78 9.97
C VAL A 27 -15.85 13.96 9.17
N LEU A 28 -16.33 15.19 9.42
CA LEU A 28 -15.86 16.40 8.76
C LEU A 28 -14.41 16.75 9.12
N SER A 29 -13.95 16.34 10.31
CA SER A 29 -12.57 16.56 10.76
C SER A 29 -11.60 15.46 10.31
N ILE A 30 -12.09 14.46 9.56
CA ILE A 30 -11.29 13.33 9.09
C ILE A 30 -11.03 13.49 7.60
N PRO A 31 -9.80 13.89 7.21
CA PRO A 31 -9.52 14.17 5.82
C PRO A 31 -9.80 12.99 4.87
N THR A 32 -9.61 11.77 5.33
CA THR A 32 -9.71 10.60 4.44
C THR A 32 -11.06 9.91 4.51
N PHE A 33 -12.04 10.51 5.18
CA PHE A 33 -13.37 9.91 5.32
C PHE A 33 -14.05 9.61 3.98
N PRO A 34 -14.03 10.50 2.96
CA PRO A 34 -14.58 10.17 1.65
C PRO A 34 -13.95 8.95 0.98
N ALA A 35 -12.63 8.73 1.16
CA ALA A 35 -11.96 7.54 0.66
C ALA A 35 -12.37 6.28 1.44
N ILE A 36 -12.48 6.38 2.77
CA ILE A 36 -13.01 5.32 3.64
C ILE A 36 -14.43 4.95 3.21
N ALA A 37 -15.29 5.93 2.99
CA ALA A 37 -16.68 5.71 2.67
C ALA A 37 -16.86 5.17 1.24
N ASN A 38 -16.11 5.68 0.25
CA ASN A 38 -16.04 5.12 -1.11
C ASN A 38 -15.65 3.65 -1.12
N ASN A 39 -14.65 3.29 -0.32
CA ASN A 39 -14.25 1.90 -0.13
C ASN A 39 -15.36 1.02 0.44
N ASN A 40 -16.28 1.60 1.21
CA ASN A 40 -17.48 0.92 1.72
C ASN A 40 -18.70 0.99 0.80
N LYS A 41 -18.57 1.55 -0.42
CA LYS A 41 -19.71 1.86 -1.30
C LYS A 41 -20.75 2.77 -0.62
N ILE A 42 -20.30 3.59 0.33
CA ILE A 42 -21.06 4.66 0.93
C ILE A 42 -20.68 5.92 0.18
N TYR A 43 -21.70 6.64 -0.27
CA TYR A 43 -21.59 7.65 -1.30
C TYR A 43 -22.23 8.97 -0.89
N ASP A 44 -23.19 8.85 0.00
CA ASP A 44 -23.81 9.92 0.72
C ASP A 44 -24.16 9.47 2.13
N ILE A 45 -24.14 10.43 3.06
CA ILE A 45 -24.52 10.22 4.46
C ILE A 45 -25.33 11.40 4.95
N ASP A 46 -26.24 11.09 5.86
CA ASP A 46 -26.94 12.10 6.65
C ASP A 46 -26.18 12.30 7.97
N LEU A 47 -25.86 13.56 8.24
CA LEU A 47 -25.33 14.02 9.51
C LEU A 47 -26.46 14.55 10.42
N ASP A 48 -26.10 14.93 11.64
CA ASP A 48 -26.99 15.67 12.52
C ASP A 48 -27.49 16.97 11.87
N MET A 49 -28.71 17.39 12.22
CA MET A 49 -29.32 18.66 11.81
C MET A 49 -29.68 18.79 10.31
N GLY A 50 -29.97 17.68 9.61
CA GLY A 50 -30.48 17.73 8.23
C GLY A 50 -29.42 18.07 7.18
N ILE A 51 -28.16 17.88 7.53
CA ILE A 51 -27.01 18.08 6.66
C ILE A 51 -26.74 16.79 5.89
N LYS A 52 -26.70 16.85 4.57
CA LYS A 52 -26.34 15.71 3.72
C LYS A 52 -24.97 15.91 3.11
N LEU A 53 -24.08 14.94 3.27
CA LEU A 53 -22.77 14.92 2.61
C LEU A 53 -22.78 13.95 1.44
N SER A 54 -22.11 14.29 0.34
CA SER A 54 -21.85 13.36 -0.78
C SER A 54 -20.48 13.60 -1.42
N TRP A 55 -19.88 12.62 -2.10
CA TRP A 55 -18.52 12.74 -2.66
C TRP A 55 -18.28 11.87 -3.91
N ASN A 56 -17.63 12.45 -4.93
CA ASN A 56 -17.42 11.80 -6.24
C ASN A 56 -16.30 10.76 -6.19
N CYS A 57 -15.08 11.26 -6.16
CA CYS A 57 -13.87 10.48 -6.00
C CYS A 57 -12.83 11.42 -5.39
N CYS A 58 -12.79 11.39 -4.06
CA CYS A 58 -11.73 11.90 -3.18
C CYS A 58 -11.40 13.40 -3.23
N ASN A 59 -10.79 13.87 -2.13
CA ASN A 59 -10.41 15.26 -1.84
C ASN A 59 -11.48 16.36 -1.81
N SER A 60 -12.72 16.06 -2.20
CA SER A 60 -13.85 16.98 -2.05
C SER A 60 -15.10 16.26 -1.58
N TYR A 61 -15.93 17.00 -0.83
CA TYR A 61 -17.29 16.60 -0.50
C TYR A 61 -18.23 17.75 -0.85
N LYS A 62 -19.46 17.39 -1.21
CA LYS A 62 -20.56 18.31 -1.39
C LYS A 62 -21.40 18.30 -0.13
N LEU A 63 -21.48 19.44 0.53
CA LEU A 63 -22.36 19.70 1.67
C LEU A 63 -23.70 20.21 1.13
N ASN A 64 -24.77 19.47 1.31
CA ASN A 64 -26.13 19.89 0.98
C ASN A 64 -26.85 20.31 2.26
N LEU A 65 -27.23 21.58 2.33
CA LEU A 65 -27.99 22.20 3.43
C LEU A 65 -29.29 22.74 2.86
N ASN A 66 -30.44 22.18 3.26
CA ASN A 66 -31.77 22.71 2.93
C ASN A 66 -31.98 23.05 1.43
N GLY A 67 -31.45 22.23 0.52
CA GLY A 67 -31.58 22.41 -0.94
C GLY A 67 -30.46 23.21 -1.61
N GLY A 68 -29.56 23.85 -0.86
CA GLY A 68 -28.33 24.47 -1.36
C GLY A 68 -27.13 23.54 -1.24
N GLY A 69 -26.31 23.43 -2.29
CA GLY A 69 -25.12 22.59 -2.31
C GLY A 69 -23.82 23.41 -2.35
N LEU A 70 -22.95 23.24 -1.37
CA LEU A 70 -21.60 23.81 -1.34
C LEU A 70 -20.56 22.70 -1.58
N ILE A 71 -19.64 22.90 -2.52
CA ILE A 71 -18.48 22.02 -2.68
C ILE A 71 -17.40 22.51 -1.70
N SER A 72 -16.93 21.61 -0.85
CA SER A 72 -15.83 21.88 0.08
C SER A 72 -14.67 20.93 -0.17
N GLU A 73 -13.46 21.46 0.02
CA GLU A 73 -12.27 20.64 0.08
C GLU A 73 -12.17 19.96 1.44
N ILE A 74 -11.51 18.82 1.41
CA ILE A 74 -11.12 18.08 2.60
C ILE A 74 -9.99 18.83 3.34
N PRO A 75 -9.98 18.87 4.69
CA PRO A 75 -8.88 19.46 5.44
C PRO A 75 -7.52 18.87 5.05
N SER A 76 -6.51 19.72 4.87
CA SER A 76 -5.15 19.29 4.51
C SER A 76 -4.41 18.55 5.62
N LYS A 77 -4.93 18.63 6.86
CA LYS A 77 -4.44 17.94 8.06
C LYS A 77 -5.63 17.57 8.97
N PRO A 78 -5.51 16.51 9.80
CA PRO A 78 -6.47 16.26 10.88
C PRO A 78 -6.52 17.44 11.85
N MET A 79 -7.71 17.81 12.32
CA MET A 79 -7.91 18.99 13.19
C MET A 79 -7.53 18.76 14.66
N GLU A 80 -7.56 17.51 15.12
CA GLU A 80 -7.17 17.13 16.48
C GLU A 80 -5.80 16.43 16.47
N THR A 81 -5.06 16.49 17.59
CA THR A 81 -3.92 15.59 17.81
C THR A 81 -4.38 14.18 17.52
N LEU A 82 -3.76 13.52 16.55
CA LEU A 82 -4.08 12.14 16.17
C LEU A 82 -3.93 11.21 17.39
N SER A 83 -4.98 11.11 18.19
CA SER A 83 -5.18 10.09 19.23
C SER A 83 -6.27 9.15 18.76
N PHE A 84 -6.16 8.70 17.51
CA PHE A 84 -6.94 7.56 17.04
C PHE A 84 -6.02 6.35 17.19
N ASP A 85 -6.31 5.53 18.20
CA ASP A 85 -5.74 4.19 18.33
C ASP A 85 -6.40 3.35 17.23
N TYR A 86 -5.83 3.41 16.03
CA TYR A 86 -6.26 2.57 14.93
C TYR A 86 -6.00 1.12 15.30
N ASN A 87 -7.03 0.28 15.17
CA ASN A 87 -6.78 -1.10 14.80
C ASN A 87 -5.96 -1.05 13.50
N GLU A 88 -4.75 -1.59 13.59
CA GLU A 88 -3.76 -1.58 12.53
C GLU A 88 -4.40 -2.12 11.25
N PHE A 89 -3.93 -1.67 10.08
CA PHE A 89 -4.33 -2.38 8.87
C PHE A 89 -3.72 -3.78 8.94
N ILE A 90 -4.54 -4.79 9.27
CA ILE A 90 -4.20 -6.20 9.18
C ILE A 90 -4.98 -6.71 7.96
N PRO A 91 -4.31 -6.97 6.83
CA PRO A 91 -4.99 -7.63 5.72
C PRO A 91 -5.48 -8.99 6.21
N GLN A 92 -6.80 -9.19 6.39
CA GLN A 92 -7.32 -10.55 6.59
C GLN A 92 -6.96 -11.37 5.36
N SER A 93 -6.02 -12.29 5.53
CA SER A 93 -5.58 -13.22 4.50
C SER A 93 -6.61 -14.33 4.31
N ILE A 94 -7.83 -14.00 3.92
CA ILE A 94 -8.77 -14.98 3.37
C ILE A 94 -8.83 -14.72 1.88
N ILE A 95 -7.76 -15.12 1.20
CA ILE A 95 -7.71 -15.03 -0.25
C ILE A 95 -8.15 -16.38 -0.82
N ASN A 96 -9.47 -16.60 -0.80
CA ASN A 96 -10.10 -17.65 -1.57
C ASN A 96 -10.65 -17.05 -2.86
N SER A 97 -9.81 -17.05 -3.91
CA SER A 97 -10.20 -17.16 -5.32
C SER A 97 -8.93 -17.19 -6.18
N ASP A 98 -8.86 -18.13 -7.10
CA ASP A 98 -7.69 -18.67 -7.81
C ASP A 98 -6.85 -17.71 -8.68
N TYR A 99 -7.03 -16.39 -8.60
CA TYR A 99 -6.27 -15.42 -9.42
C TYR A 99 -6.04 -14.12 -8.66
N LYS A 100 -4.77 -13.75 -8.43
CA LYS A 100 -4.35 -12.51 -7.77
C LYS A 100 -3.35 -11.80 -8.71
N ILE A 101 -3.62 -10.56 -9.08
CA ILE A 101 -2.82 -9.81 -10.07
C ILE A 101 -2.09 -8.64 -9.40
N ASN A 102 -0.85 -8.40 -9.82
CA ASN A 102 -0.17 -7.13 -9.58
C ASN A 102 -0.20 -6.23 -10.84
N PRO A 103 -1.16 -5.29 -10.96
CA PRO A 103 -1.16 -4.33 -12.05
C PRO A 103 -0.32 -3.08 -11.75
N LEU A 104 0.47 -3.05 -10.66
CA LEU A 104 1.07 -1.82 -10.14
C LEU A 104 2.11 -1.17 -11.06
N GLY A 105 2.57 -1.83 -12.12
CA GLY A 105 3.55 -1.24 -13.03
C GLY A 105 4.93 -1.01 -12.40
N TRP A 106 5.19 -1.63 -11.25
CA TRP A 106 6.45 -1.49 -10.50
C TRP A 106 7.23 -2.80 -10.54
N ASN A 107 8.55 -2.67 -10.61
CA ASN A 107 9.45 -3.79 -10.39
C ASN A 107 9.43 -4.13 -8.91
N PRO A 108 8.99 -5.34 -8.51
CA PRO A 108 8.99 -5.69 -7.11
C PRO A 108 10.39 -5.66 -6.53
N ILE A 109 10.50 -5.17 -5.31
CA ILE A 109 11.78 -5.05 -4.60
C ILE A 109 11.70 -5.58 -3.18
N ASN A 110 10.51 -5.82 -2.63
CA ASN A 110 10.39 -6.30 -1.27
C ASN A 110 10.74 -7.78 -1.13
N PRO A 111 11.68 -8.14 -0.23
CA PRO A 111 11.84 -9.50 0.25
C PRO A 111 10.60 -9.94 1.04
N ILE A 112 10.25 -11.23 0.99
CA ILE A 112 9.16 -11.79 1.79
C ILE A 112 9.56 -13.16 2.35
N ASP A 113 8.85 -13.59 3.39
CA ASP A 113 9.04 -14.89 4.07
C ASP A 113 8.09 -15.98 3.55
N LYS A 114 7.18 -15.63 2.64
CA LYS A 114 6.24 -16.56 2.02
C LYS A 114 6.83 -17.17 0.74
N GLU A 115 6.60 -18.46 0.55
CA GLU A 115 6.94 -19.16 -0.69
C GLU A 115 6.28 -18.52 -1.91
N LEU A 116 7.04 -18.50 -3.01
CA LEU A 116 6.65 -17.92 -4.29
C LEU A 116 6.75 -18.93 -5.42
N ASP A 117 5.82 -18.86 -6.36
CA ASP A 117 5.85 -19.64 -7.61
C ASP A 117 6.82 -19.03 -8.66
N TYR A 118 7.28 -17.79 -8.45
CA TYR A 118 8.18 -17.03 -9.34
C TYR A 118 9.13 -16.16 -8.51
N GLY A 119 10.37 -15.97 -8.98
CA GLY A 119 11.40 -15.21 -8.25
C GLY A 119 12.59 -16.03 -7.79
N GLU A 120 13.38 -15.43 -6.91
CA GLU A 120 14.60 -15.97 -6.33
C GLU A 120 14.33 -16.40 -4.89
N CYS A 121 14.75 -17.61 -4.52
CA CYS A 121 14.76 -18.06 -3.12
C CYS A 121 16.20 -18.02 -2.59
N PHE A 122 16.38 -17.46 -1.41
CA PHE A 122 17.63 -17.46 -0.66
C PHE A 122 17.44 -18.21 0.64
N GLN A 123 18.41 -19.04 1.01
CA GLN A 123 18.40 -19.82 2.24
C GLN A 123 19.50 -19.37 3.19
N TYR A 124 19.14 -19.28 4.46
CA TYR A 124 20.01 -18.93 5.57
C TYR A 124 19.54 -19.62 6.86
N ASN A 125 20.38 -20.44 7.51
CA ASN A 125 20.04 -21.14 8.76
C ASN A 125 18.63 -21.78 8.77
N ASN A 126 18.32 -22.55 7.72
CA ASN A 126 17.01 -23.18 7.46
C ASN A 126 15.82 -22.21 7.22
N LYS A 127 16.05 -20.90 7.26
CA LYS A 127 15.07 -19.89 6.87
C LYS A 127 15.17 -19.64 5.37
N LYS A 128 14.04 -19.36 4.76
CA LYS A 128 13.93 -19.02 3.34
C LYS A 128 13.42 -17.60 3.21
N ILE A 129 14.06 -16.84 2.33
CA ILE A 129 13.69 -15.47 2.01
C ILE A 129 13.53 -15.40 0.50
N TYR A 130 12.38 -14.90 0.07
CA TYR A 130 11.98 -14.89 -1.32
C TYR A 130 11.98 -13.47 -1.85
N VAL A 131 12.49 -13.28 -3.06
CA VAL A 131 12.49 -12.00 -3.78
C VAL A 131 11.83 -12.22 -5.13
N ARG A 132 10.77 -11.46 -5.40
CA ARG A 132 10.04 -11.56 -6.68
C ARG A 132 10.94 -11.16 -7.85
N SER A 133 10.87 -11.92 -8.94
CA SER A 133 11.54 -11.56 -10.20
C SER A 133 10.85 -10.36 -10.85
N SER A 134 11.64 -9.48 -11.49
CA SER A 134 11.11 -8.41 -12.35
C SER A 134 10.56 -8.93 -13.68
N GLU A 135 10.93 -10.16 -14.08
CA GLU A 135 10.39 -10.83 -15.26
C GLU A 135 9.31 -11.82 -14.82
N PRO A 136 8.02 -11.44 -14.85
CA PRO A 136 6.93 -12.33 -14.45
C PRO A 136 6.76 -13.55 -15.36
N PHE A 137 7.42 -13.58 -16.54
CA PHE A 137 7.32 -14.67 -17.52
C PHE A 137 8.21 -15.88 -17.22
N LYS A 138 9.13 -15.80 -16.25
CA LYS A 138 9.93 -16.95 -15.82
C LYS A 138 9.24 -17.67 -14.67
N PHE A 139 8.28 -18.53 -15.01
CA PHE A 139 7.84 -19.57 -14.08
C PHE A 139 9.01 -20.49 -13.78
N ILE A 140 9.50 -20.43 -12.54
CA ILE A 140 10.49 -21.40 -12.07
C ILE A 140 9.70 -22.46 -11.31
N LYS A 141 9.28 -23.53 -12.01
CA LYS A 141 8.49 -24.67 -11.48
C LYS A 141 9.12 -25.35 -10.24
N LYS A 142 10.37 -25.01 -9.88
CA LYS A 142 11.04 -25.41 -8.64
C LYS A 142 12.12 -24.39 -8.29
N GLN A 143 11.86 -23.50 -7.34
CA GLN A 143 12.88 -22.58 -6.84
C GLN A 143 13.86 -23.35 -5.96
N ASN A 144 15.01 -23.72 -6.52
CA ASN A 144 16.13 -24.16 -5.69
C ASN A 144 16.64 -22.95 -4.91
N CYS A 145 16.52 -23.00 -3.58
CA CYS A 145 16.99 -21.93 -2.74
C CYS A 145 18.51 -21.85 -2.77
N VAL A 146 19.02 -20.65 -3.02
CA VAL A 146 20.44 -20.38 -3.05
C VAL A 146 20.92 -20.11 -1.63
N GLU A 147 21.89 -20.90 -1.16
CA GLU A 147 22.47 -20.70 0.15
C GLU A 147 23.35 -19.44 0.18
N LEU A 148 23.09 -18.56 1.15
CA LEU A 148 23.91 -17.37 1.38
C LEU A 148 25.20 -17.76 2.10
N LYS A 149 26.34 -17.40 1.51
CA LYS A 149 27.65 -17.76 2.06
C LYS A 149 28.15 -16.70 3.04
N HIS A 150 28.77 -17.15 4.12
CA HIS A 150 29.43 -16.27 5.07
C HIS A 150 30.48 -15.39 4.36
N ASN A 151 30.52 -14.12 4.72
CA ASN A 151 31.41 -13.13 4.15
C ASN A 151 32.10 -12.39 5.30
N GLU A 152 33.41 -12.57 5.39
CA GLU A 152 34.24 -11.91 6.39
C GLU A 152 34.37 -10.42 6.08
N ASN A 153 34.21 -9.58 7.10
CA ASN A 153 34.23 -8.12 7.10
C ASN A 153 32.90 -7.40 6.81
N LYS A 154 32.40 -6.74 7.88
CA LYS A 154 31.94 -5.35 7.96
C LYS A 154 31.47 -5.10 9.41
N PRO A 155 31.97 -4.09 10.14
CA PRO A 155 31.52 -3.85 11.51
C PRO A 155 30.11 -3.25 11.58
N THR A 156 29.67 -2.55 10.53
CA THR A 156 28.44 -1.75 10.55
C THR A 156 27.69 -1.82 9.22
N PHE A 157 26.36 -1.85 9.29
CA PHE A 157 25.45 -1.66 8.15
C PHE A 157 24.61 -0.40 8.38
N ARG A 158 24.35 0.37 7.32
CA ARG A 158 23.59 1.62 7.41
C ARG A 158 22.45 1.65 6.41
N VAL A 159 21.30 2.15 6.85
CA VAL A 159 20.15 2.50 5.99
C VAL A 159 19.78 3.94 6.30
N GLY A 160 20.18 4.88 5.42
CA GLY A 160 20.14 6.30 5.73
C GLY A 160 20.95 6.60 7.00
N TYR A 161 20.30 7.19 8.01
CA TYR A 161 20.90 7.50 9.31
C TYR A 161 20.80 6.36 10.34
N LEU A 162 20.11 5.27 10.02
CA LEU A 162 20.00 4.11 10.91
C LEU A 162 21.27 3.26 10.78
N GLU A 163 21.94 3.03 11.90
CA GLU A 163 23.18 2.25 11.98
C GLU A 163 22.95 0.97 12.79
N PHE A 164 23.48 -0.13 12.28
CA PHE A 164 23.36 -1.46 12.85
C PHE A 164 24.74 -2.06 13.04
N ASN A 165 25.02 -2.60 14.23
CA ASN A 165 26.27 -3.31 14.49
C ASN A 165 26.16 -4.72 13.93
N VAL A 166 27.01 -5.04 12.95
CA VAL A 166 26.95 -6.32 12.24
C VAL A 166 27.80 -7.34 12.97
N LYS A 167 27.18 -8.45 13.37
CA LYS A 167 27.84 -9.63 13.94
C LYS A 167 28.39 -10.51 12.84
N ASN A 168 27.53 -10.89 11.89
CA ASN A 168 27.87 -11.72 10.75
C ASN A 168 27.22 -11.18 9.48
N ARG A 169 27.86 -11.42 8.34
CA ARG A 169 27.33 -11.08 7.02
C ARG A 169 27.31 -12.32 6.14
N PHE A 170 26.21 -12.50 5.43
CA PHE A 170 26.04 -13.55 4.44
C PHE A 170 25.67 -12.92 3.10
N SER A 171 26.21 -13.44 2.00
CA SER A 171 26.02 -12.81 0.69
C SER A 171 25.93 -13.81 -0.44
N PHE A 172 25.18 -13.43 -1.47
CA PHE A 172 25.18 -14.05 -2.79
C PHE A 172 24.97 -12.98 -3.84
N ALA A 173 25.92 -12.84 -4.78
CA ALA A 173 25.95 -11.76 -5.76
C ALA A 173 25.75 -10.38 -5.10
N THR A 174 24.67 -9.68 -5.41
CA THR A 174 24.35 -8.35 -4.85
C THR A 174 23.44 -8.40 -3.63
N ARG A 175 23.00 -9.60 -3.21
CA ARG A 175 22.11 -9.80 -2.06
C ARG A 175 22.93 -10.00 -0.80
N ASN A 176 22.50 -9.35 0.27
CA ASN A 176 23.18 -9.38 1.54
C ASN A 176 22.19 -9.62 2.68
N LEU A 177 22.56 -10.51 3.57
CA LEU A 177 21.93 -10.72 4.86
C LEU A 177 22.93 -10.34 5.96
N TYR A 178 22.46 -9.62 6.96
CA TYR A 178 23.26 -9.18 8.09
C TYR A 178 22.60 -9.68 9.37
N GLU A 179 23.34 -10.40 10.20
CA GLU A 179 22.97 -10.59 11.60
C GLU A 179 23.51 -9.42 12.40
N THR A 180 22.65 -8.81 13.21
CA THR A 180 22.99 -7.60 13.94
C THR A 180 22.75 -7.74 15.44
N ASP A 181 23.04 -6.70 16.19
CA ASP A 181 22.61 -6.54 17.58
C ASP A 181 21.09 -6.46 17.74
N MET A 182 20.37 -5.94 16.74
CA MET A 182 18.92 -5.70 16.82
C MET A 182 18.06 -6.78 16.16
N GLY A 183 18.63 -7.60 15.27
CA GLY A 183 17.91 -8.67 14.56
C GLY A 183 18.58 -9.06 13.24
N ILE A 184 17.83 -9.70 12.34
CA ILE A 184 18.32 -10.10 11.01
C ILE A 184 17.81 -9.14 9.95
N LEU A 185 18.72 -8.66 9.10
CA LEU A 185 18.45 -7.72 8.02
C LEU A 185 18.74 -8.37 6.67
N PHE A 186 17.74 -8.50 5.80
CA PHE A 186 17.95 -8.87 4.41
C PHE A 186 17.77 -7.66 3.51
N ASN A 187 18.85 -7.22 2.86
CA ASN A 187 18.84 -6.05 1.99
C ASN A 187 18.65 -6.45 0.51
N ASN A 188 17.68 -5.80 -0.12
CA ASN A 188 17.46 -5.85 -1.56
C ASN A 188 17.22 -4.43 -2.12
N LYS A 189 18.21 -3.89 -2.83
CA LYS A 189 18.18 -2.51 -3.34
C LYS A 189 17.93 -1.52 -2.19
N ASN A 190 16.89 -0.69 -2.30
CA ASN A 190 16.55 0.35 -1.33
C ASN A 190 15.64 -0.17 -0.20
N VAL A 191 15.36 -1.47 -0.13
CA VAL A 191 14.48 -2.07 0.86
C VAL A 191 15.27 -3.08 1.69
N THR A 192 15.18 -2.93 3.01
CA THR A 192 15.76 -3.86 3.98
C THR A 192 14.64 -4.48 4.77
N TYR A 193 14.51 -5.81 4.68
CA TYR A 193 13.57 -6.59 5.48
C TYR A 193 14.19 -6.93 6.83
N VAL A 194 13.49 -6.62 7.91
CA VAL A 194 13.91 -6.83 9.30
C VAL A 194 13.02 -7.89 9.93
N PHE A 195 13.63 -8.95 10.45
CA PHE A 195 12.94 -10.08 11.08
C PHE A 195 13.81 -10.70 12.17
N ASP A 196 13.23 -11.57 13.02
CA ASP A 196 13.92 -12.15 14.18
C ASP A 196 14.62 -11.08 15.04
N HIS A 197 13.86 -10.05 15.38
CA HIS A 197 14.31 -8.94 16.21
C HIS A 197 13.59 -8.94 17.56
N GLU A 198 14.13 -8.20 18.51
CA GLU A 198 13.45 -7.94 19.77
C GLU A 198 12.19 -7.09 19.54
N LYS A 199 11.26 -7.13 20.51
CA LYS A 199 9.99 -6.38 20.44
C LYS A 199 10.19 -4.87 20.32
N GLU A 200 11.34 -4.36 20.76
CA GLU A 200 11.64 -2.95 20.78
C GLU A 200 13.04 -2.69 20.22
N MET A 201 13.15 -1.76 19.29
CA MET A 201 14.42 -1.33 18.71
C MET A 201 14.58 0.17 18.90
N PHE A 202 15.79 0.57 19.24
CA PHE A 202 16.14 1.95 19.57
C PHE A 202 17.17 2.46 18.57
N PHE A 203 16.84 3.55 17.91
CA PHE A 203 17.67 4.18 16.90
C PHE A 203 18.04 5.58 17.33
N LYS A 204 19.33 5.90 17.29
CA LYS A 204 19.79 7.28 17.42
C LYS A 204 19.51 8.01 16.11
N ILE A 205 18.81 9.13 16.19
CA ILE A 205 18.57 10.00 15.03
C ILE A 205 19.36 11.29 15.25
N PRO A 206 20.14 11.76 14.27
CA PRO A 206 20.95 12.98 14.41
C PRO A 206 20.12 14.29 14.40
N LEU A 207 18.79 14.21 14.47
CA LEU A 207 17.88 15.34 14.25
C LEU A 207 17.08 15.62 15.53
N TYR A 208 17.23 16.84 16.06
CA TYR A 208 16.43 17.34 17.19
C TYR A 208 15.06 17.84 16.74
N ASP A 209 15.01 18.42 15.54
CA ASP A 209 13.81 18.94 14.91
C ASP A 209 13.68 18.35 13.50
N PHE A 210 12.58 17.63 13.24
CA PHE A 210 12.37 17.00 11.95
C PHE A 210 10.90 16.86 11.57
N LYS A 211 10.69 16.76 10.27
CA LYS A 211 9.39 16.49 9.67
C LYS A 211 9.23 14.99 9.47
N TYR A 212 8.01 14.51 9.56
CA TYR A 212 7.71 13.12 9.24
C TYR A 212 6.35 12.99 8.59
N TYR A 213 6.16 11.92 7.82
CA TYR A 213 4.88 11.54 7.27
C TYR A 213 4.36 10.28 7.96
N ILE A 214 3.06 10.26 8.25
CA ILE A 214 2.35 9.04 8.64
C ILE A 214 1.34 8.74 7.53
N LEU A 215 1.28 7.48 7.11
CA LEU A 215 0.14 7.01 6.32
C LEU A 215 -1.05 6.84 7.27
N TYR A 216 -1.98 7.77 7.18
CA TYR A 216 -3.31 7.69 7.75
C TYR A 216 -4.23 7.12 6.66
N PRO A 217 -5.32 6.37 6.95
CA PRO A 217 -5.99 5.57 5.93
C PRO A 217 -6.21 6.37 4.66
N PHE A 218 -5.71 5.89 3.53
CA PHE A 218 -5.78 6.53 2.24
C PHE A 218 -4.94 7.81 1.96
N ARG A 219 -4.18 8.40 2.91
CA ARG A 219 -3.34 9.59 2.65
C ARG A 219 -2.17 9.79 3.64
N PHE A 220 -1.04 10.27 3.15
CA PHE A 220 0.08 10.72 3.98
C PHE A 220 -0.15 12.12 4.54
N PHE A 221 -0.04 12.26 5.85
CA PHE A 221 -0.03 13.56 6.52
C PHE A 221 1.35 13.92 7.02
N LYS A 222 1.72 15.18 6.82
CA LYS A 222 2.98 15.74 7.26
C LYS A 222 2.84 16.34 8.65
N PHE A 223 3.71 15.92 9.55
CA PHE A 223 3.80 16.39 10.93
C PHE A 223 5.20 16.91 11.22
N HIS A 224 5.31 17.55 12.37
CA HIS A 224 6.56 18.06 12.92
C HIS A 224 6.80 17.44 14.29
N ALA A 225 7.99 16.92 14.50
CA ALA A 225 8.42 16.39 15.78
C ALA A 225 9.05 17.52 16.61
N TYR A 226 8.22 18.26 17.35
CA TYR A 226 8.69 19.25 18.33
C TYR A 226 8.83 18.66 19.75
N ASP A 227 7.96 17.71 20.09
CA ASP A 227 7.89 17.07 21.40
C ASP A 227 7.84 15.55 21.24
N LYS A 228 7.93 14.84 22.36
CA LYS A 228 7.71 13.40 22.41
C LYS A 228 6.34 13.05 21.81
N LYS A 229 6.33 12.18 20.80
CA LYS A 229 5.10 11.66 20.16
C LYS A 229 5.10 10.14 20.18
N CYS A 230 3.94 9.56 20.43
CA CYS A 230 3.70 8.13 20.37
C CYS A 230 2.47 7.90 19.50
N PHE A 231 2.59 7.04 18.50
CA PHE A 231 1.48 6.66 17.63
C PHE A 231 1.72 5.27 17.05
N LYS A 232 0.65 4.66 16.51
CA LYS A 232 0.75 3.44 15.71
C LYS A 232 0.48 3.77 14.25
N ALA A 233 1.20 3.14 13.33
CA ALA A 233 1.00 3.30 11.90
C ALA A 233 1.45 2.06 11.14
N ASN A 234 1.01 1.88 9.89
CA ASN A 234 1.61 0.90 8.98
C ASN A 234 2.80 1.47 8.21
N VAL A 235 2.82 2.78 7.99
CA VAL A 235 3.92 3.47 7.32
C VAL A 235 4.23 4.76 8.04
N PHE A 236 5.50 4.89 8.40
CA PHE A 236 6.10 6.08 8.95
C PHE A 236 7.28 6.48 8.07
N VAL A 237 7.41 7.76 7.73
CA VAL A 237 8.53 8.25 6.91
C VAL A 237 9.17 9.44 7.57
N LEU A 238 10.46 9.36 7.87
CA LEU A 238 11.27 10.50 8.26
C LEU A 238 11.55 11.37 7.03
N ASP A 239 11.16 12.64 7.09
CA ASP A 239 11.36 13.64 6.05
C ASP A 239 12.71 14.33 6.27
N SER A 240 13.72 13.88 5.52
CA SER A 240 15.10 14.36 5.57
C SER A 240 15.69 14.36 4.15
N GLU A 241 16.90 14.89 3.98
CA GLU A 241 17.61 14.86 2.68
C GLU A 241 17.71 13.42 2.13
N ASN A 242 17.96 12.46 3.01
CA ASN A 242 17.84 11.03 2.73
C ASN A 242 16.64 10.48 3.52
N PRO A 243 15.43 10.43 2.94
CA PRO A 243 14.23 10.02 3.66
C PRO A 243 14.25 8.52 3.96
N ILE A 244 13.71 8.14 5.12
CA ILE A 244 13.66 6.75 5.58
C ILE A 244 12.22 6.39 5.92
N GLY A 245 11.70 5.39 5.24
CA GLY A 245 10.41 4.78 5.54
C GLY A 245 10.54 3.55 6.42
N ILE A 246 9.72 3.45 7.46
CA ILE A 246 9.46 2.21 8.19
C ILE A 246 8.07 1.73 7.78
N VAL A 247 7.99 0.50 7.29
CA VAL A 247 6.78 -0.08 6.70
C VAL A 247 6.47 -1.44 7.32
N SER A 248 5.25 -1.65 7.77
CA SER A 248 4.78 -2.95 8.26
C SER A 248 3.33 -3.20 7.87
N ARG A 249 3.03 -4.44 7.46
CA ARG A 249 1.66 -4.91 7.24
C ARG A 249 0.89 -5.23 8.52
N TYR A 250 1.55 -5.20 9.67
CA TYR A 250 0.95 -5.54 10.96
C TYR A 250 0.75 -4.32 11.86
N GLY A 251 1.12 -3.13 11.39
CA GLY A 251 1.26 -1.96 12.25
C GLY A 251 2.53 -1.99 13.10
N ILE A 252 2.99 -0.78 13.44
CA ILE A 252 4.20 -0.54 14.23
C ILE A 252 3.91 0.61 15.19
N GLY A 253 4.24 0.40 16.47
CA GLY A 253 4.30 1.47 17.44
C GLY A 253 5.56 2.30 17.18
N ILE A 254 5.40 3.60 17.05
CA ILE A 254 6.47 4.57 16.85
C ILE A 254 6.46 5.54 18.02
N GLU A 255 7.60 5.62 18.70
CA GLU A 255 7.85 6.61 19.74
C GLU A 255 9.05 7.46 19.31
N ILE A 256 8.82 8.76 19.16
CA ILE A 256 9.82 9.74 18.75
C ILE A 256 10.13 10.63 19.94
N SER A 257 11.41 10.79 20.23
CA SER A 257 11.94 11.78 21.17
C SER A 257 13.12 12.51 20.53
N PRO A 258 13.54 13.69 21.02
CA PRO A 258 14.69 14.37 20.46
C PRO A 258 15.94 13.47 20.47
N GLY A 259 16.50 13.21 19.30
CA GLY A 259 17.68 12.35 19.13
C GLY A 259 17.41 10.83 19.09
N GLU A 260 16.15 10.39 19.25
CA GLU A 260 15.82 8.97 19.38
C GLU A 260 14.51 8.58 18.67
N LEU A 261 14.54 7.45 17.97
CA LEU A 261 13.37 6.76 17.45
C LEU A 261 13.31 5.37 18.04
N ARG A 262 12.20 5.05 18.68
CA ARG A 262 11.90 3.71 19.17
C ARG A 262 10.78 3.11 18.33
N ILE A 263 11.04 1.90 17.81
CA ILE A 263 10.07 1.09 17.07
C ILE A 263 9.63 -0.06 17.98
N LYS A 264 8.32 -0.22 18.17
CA LYS A 264 7.70 -1.26 19.00
C LYS A 264 6.89 -2.20 18.12
N THR A 265 7.43 -3.39 17.86
CA THR A 265 6.74 -4.48 17.18
C THR A 265 7.50 -5.79 17.40
N ASP A 266 6.78 -6.89 17.58
CA ASP A 266 7.33 -8.25 17.54
C ASP A 266 7.20 -8.87 16.13
N LYS A 267 6.64 -8.13 15.18
CA LYS A 267 6.41 -8.59 13.80
C LYS A 267 7.46 -8.04 12.86
N PRO A 268 7.79 -8.79 11.78
CA PRO A 268 8.69 -8.29 10.75
C PRO A 268 8.21 -7.00 10.11
N PHE A 269 9.16 -6.16 9.71
CA PHE A 269 8.91 -4.89 9.05
C PHE A 269 10.02 -4.56 8.04
N TYR A 270 9.87 -3.45 7.33
CA TYR A 270 10.78 -3.01 6.29
C TYR A 270 11.32 -1.63 6.61
N ILE A 271 12.59 -1.44 6.31
CA ILE A 271 13.24 -0.13 6.27
C ILE A 271 13.50 0.20 4.80
N VAL A 272 12.87 1.25 4.32
CA VAL A 272 12.90 1.73 2.94
C VAL A 272 13.75 2.99 2.90
N ASN A 273 14.84 2.98 2.16
CA ASN A 273 15.68 4.16 1.94
C ASN A 273 15.03 5.08 0.87
N ALA A 274 13.86 5.63 1.18
CA ALA A 274 13.11 6.54 0.33
C ALA A 274 11.94 7.22 1.05
N GLY A 275 11.31 8.18 0.34
CA GLY A 275 10.16 8.95 0.82
C GLY A 275 8.80 8.23 0.78
N PRO A 276 7.70 8.98 0.93
CA PRO A 276 6.34 8.45 1.05
C PRO A 276 5.90 7.53 -0.10
N ILE A 277 6.26 7.87 -1.34
CA ILE A 277 5.85 7.09 -2.53
C ILE A 277 6.41 5.67 -2.42
N LEU A 278 7.72 5.50 -2.34
CA LEU A 278 8.36 4.18 -2.29
C LEU A 278 7.98 3.40 -1.02
N SER A 279 7.82 4.09 0.12
CA SER A 279 7.36 3.45 1.35
C SER A 279 5.94 2.88 1.21
N PHE A 280 5.05 3.63 0.56
CA PHE A 280 3.71 3.15 0.25
C PHE A 280 3.71 2.01 -0.78
N ARG A 281 4.56 2.07 -1.81
CA ARG A 281 4.75 0.93 -2.74
C ARG A 281 5.19 -0.31 -1.99
N SER A 282 6.19 -0.18 -1.13
CA SER A 282 6.63 -1.28 -0.28
C SER A 282 5.47 -1.80 0.57
N LEU A 283 4.61 -0.96 1.14
CA LEU A 283 3.43 -1.47 1.84
C LEU A 283 2.60 -2.35 0.90
N ILE A 284 2.17 -1.83 -0.26
CA ILE A 284 1.33 -2.60 -1.20
C ILE A 284 2.00 -3.92 -1.65
N GLU A 285 3.30 -3.93 -1.95
CA GLU A 285 4.01 -5.15 -2.37
C GLU A 285 4.03 -6.27 -1.30
N THR A 286 3.92 -5.91 -0.01
CA THR A 286 3.80 -6.91 1.08
C THR A 286 2.40 -7.49 1.23
N LEU A 287 1.42 -6.83 0.63
CA LEU A 287 0.00 -7.11 0.79
C LEU A 287 -0.57 -7.87 -0.39
N VAL A 288 -0.08 -7.57 -1.59
CA VAL A 288 -0.54 -8.23 -2.82
C VAL A 288 0.34 -9.43 -3.14
N ASP A 289 -0.31 -10.52 -3.53
CA ASP A 289 0.35 -11.68 -4.12
C ASP A 289 0.42 -11.43 -5.64
N PHE A 290 1.52 -11.80 -6.31
CA PHE A 290 1.68 -11.58 -7.75
C PHE A 290 1.62 -12.87 -8.61
N PRO A 291 0.82 -13.91 -8.32
CA PRO A 291 0.93 -15.14 -9.09
C PRO A 291 0.63 -14.99 -10.58
N TYR A 292 -0.26 -14.09 -11.02
CA TYR A 292 -0.73 -14.07 -12.42
C TYR A 292 -1.28 -12.71 -12.88
N GLY A 293 -1.59 -12.53 -14.18
CA GLY A 293 -2.42 -11.40 -14.67
C GLY A 293 -1.87 -10.51 -15.77
N TYR A 294 -0.57 -10.62 -16.02
CA TYR A 294 0.14 -9.99 -17.13
C TYR A 294 -0.26 -10.57 -18.51
N GLU A 295 -1.04 -11.65 -18.56
CA GLU A 295 -1.67 -12.17 -19.79
C GLU A 295 -2.72 -11.19 -20.34
N ILE A 296 -3.34 -10.42 -19.44
CA ILE A 296 -4.46 -9.52 -19.76
C ILE A 296 -4.00 -8.07 -19.91
N MET A 297 -2.87 -7.72 -19.29
CA MET A 297 -2.36 -6.35 -19.15
C MET A 297 -0.97 -6.24 -19.80
N ASN A 298 -0.78 -5.27 -20.69
CA ASN A 298 0.48 -5.11 -21.42
C ASN A 298 1.44 -4.23 -20.65
N HIS A 299 0.97 -3.04 -20.28
CA HIS A 299 1.74 -2.08 -19.52
C HIS A 299 0.82 -1.31 -18.59
N VAL A 300 1.30 -1.06 -17.38
CA VAL A 300 0.67 -0.12 -16.46
C VAL A 300 1.74 0.80 -15.94
N ARG A 301 1.48 2.10 -15.95
CA ARG A 301 2.31 3.12 -15.31
C ARG A 301 1.44 3.85 -14.31
N SER A 302 1.74 3.69 -13.04
CA SER A 302 0.86 4.13 -11.96
C SER A 302 1.30 5.42 -11.26
N GLY A 303 2.45 6.00 -11.65
CA GLY A 303 2.92 7.26 -11.07
C GLY A 303 3.09 7.18 -9.54
N SER A 304 2.44 8.08 -8.79
CA SER A 304 2.43 8.07 -7.32
C SER A 304 1.25 7.27 -6.72
N SER A 305 0.30 6.85 -7.55
CA SER A 305 -0.84 6.02 -7.18
C SER A 305 -0.54 4.51 -7.28
N ALA A 306 -1.27 3.69 -6.56
CA ALA A 306 -1.38 2.25 -6.75
C ALA A 306 -2.64 1.89 -7.54
N ILE A 307 -2.56 0.79 -8.27
CA ILE A 307 -3.70 0.08 -8.85
C ILE A 307 -3.58 -1.38 -8.48
N ILE A 308 -4.64 -1.93 -7.92
CA ILE A 308 -4.70 -3.30 -7.42
C ILE A 308 -5.85 -3.98 -8.14
N LEU A 309 -5.65 -5.19 -8.63
CA LEU A 309 -6.78 -5.94 -9.14
C LEU A 309 -7.63 -6.43 -7.97
N SER A 310 -8.93 -6.13 -8.00
CA SER A 310 -9.90 -6.69 -7.05
C SER A 310 -10.65 -7.91 -7.57
N GLY A 311 -10.86 -8.04 -8.88
CA GLY A 311 -11.55 -9.21 -9.43
C GLY A 311 -11.56 -9.32 -10.95
N ILE A 312 -11.76 -10.54 -11.45
CA ILE A 312 -11.96 -10.84 -12.88
C ILE A 312 -13.34 -11.45 -13.02
N TYR A 313 -14.17 -10.85 -13.87
CA TYR A 313 -15.52 -11.30 -14.19
C TYR A 313 -15.62 -11.56 -15.70
N ASP A 314 -16.68 -12.24 -16.14
CA ASP A 314 -16.82 -12.64 -17.54
C ASP A 314 -16.87 -11.45 -18.51
N GLU A 315 -17.43 -10.31 -18.08
CA GLU A 315 -17.63 -9.13 -18.92
C GLU A 315 -16.68 -7.96 -18.59
N PHE A 316 -16.02 -8.00 -17.43
CA PHE A 316 -15.14 -6.91 -16.99
C PHE A 316 -14.08 -7.36 -15.98
N ILE A 317 -13.05 -6.54 -15.86
CA ILE A 317 -11.99 -6.68 -14.85
C ILE A 317 -12.07 -5.49 -13.92
N GLU A 318 -12.11 -5.74 -12.61
CA GLU A 318 -12.25 -4.72 -11.59
C GLU A 318 -10.89 -4.43 -10.91
N PHE A 319 -10.62 -3.14 -10.75
CA PHE A 319 -9.42 -2.61 -10.11
C PHE A 319 -9.80 -1.64 -8.98
N GLU A 320 -9.07 -1.73 -7.88
CA GLU A 320 -9.02 -0.72 -6.83
C GLU A 320 -7.87 0.24 -7.13
N ILE A 321 -8.18 1.52 -7.22
CA ILE A 321 -7.22 2.58 -7.51
C ILE A 321 -7.05 3.42 -6.28
N PHE A 322 -5.80 3.70 -5.93
CA PHE A 322 -5.46 4.33 -4.68
C PHE A 322 -4.32 5.35 -4.83
N ASN A 323 -4.41 6.52 -4.19
CA ASN A 323 -3.29 7.47 -4.13
C ASN A 323 -3.11 8.05 -2.72
N ALA A 324 -2.20 7.45 -1.94
CA ALA A 324 -1.82 7.94 -0.60
C ALA A 324 -1.11 9.29 -0.64
N THR A 325 -0.55 9.65 -1.78
CA THR A 325 0.47 10.68 -1.83
C THR A 325 -0.16 12.06 -1.86
N ASN A 326 0.62 13.09 -1.54
CA ASN A 326 0.16 14.48 -1.62
C ASN A 326 0.19 15.05 -3.04
N ASN A 327 0.50 14.21 -4.04
CA ASN A 327 0.58 14.61 -5.43
C ASN A 327 -0.50 13.90 -6.23
N ASP A 328 -1.16 14.64 -7.12
CA ASP A 328 -2.04 14.04 -8.11
C ASP A 328 -1.24 13.13 -9.05
N SER A 329 -1.90 12.08 -9.54
CA SER A 329 -1.31 11.08 -10.42
C SER A 329 -2.24 10.76 -11.57
N ILE A 330 -1.66 10.21 -12.63
CA ILE A 330 -2.40 9.59 -13.73
C ILE A 330 -1.87 8.16 -13.86
N ILE A 331 -2.78 7.20 -13.85
CA ILE A 331 -2.47 5.82 -14.16
C ILE A 331 -2.68 5.64 -15.66
N GLU A 332 -1.63 5.22 -16.35
CA GLU A 332 -1.69 4.84 -17.76
C GLU A 332 -1.77 3.32 -17.85
N MET A 333 -2.77 2.81 -18.56
CA MET A 333 -3.05 1.39 -18.69
C MET A 333 -3.16 1.00 -20.16
N ILE A 334 -2.42 -0.03 -20.56
CA ILE A 334 -2.50 -0.65 -21.88
C ILE A 334 -2.89 -2.11 -21.68
N PRO A 335 -4.12 -2.52 -22.02
CA PRO A 335 -4.51 -3.93 -21.98
C PRO A 335 -3.86 -4.72 -23.13
N LYS A 336 -3.64 -6.04 -22.94
CA LYS A 336 -3.27 -6.99 -24.01
C LYS A 336 -4.49 -7.54 -24.75
N ILE A 337 -5.66 -7.45 -24.13
CA ILE A 337 -6.93 -7.91 -24.70
C ILE A 337 -7.68 -6.76 -25.35
N LYS A 338 -8.63 -7.09 -26.24
CA LYS A 338 -9.58 -6.11 -26.76
C LYS A 338 -10.56 -5.71 -25.66
N THR A 339 -10.80 -4.42 -25.54
CA THR A 339 -11.61 -3.81 -24.49
C THR A 339 -12.49 -2.73 -25.09
N ASP A 340 -13.71 -2.58 -24.59
CA ASP A 340 -14.64 -1.55 -25.06
C ASP A 340 -14.34 -0.19 -24.41
N LYS A 341 -14.21 -0.19 -23.07
CA LYS A 341 -14.04 1.01 -22.26
C LYS A 341 -13.47 0.70 -20.88
N ILE A 342 -12.94 1.72 -20.21
CA ILE A 342 -12.79 1.73 -18.76
C ILE A 342 -13.87 2.61 -18.15
N GLU A 343 -14.56 2.11 -17.14
CA GLU A 343 -15.55 2.81 -16.37
C GLU A 343 -14.99 3.11 -14.97
N ILE A 344 -15.06 4.36 -14.51
CA ILE A 344 -14.79 4.73 -13.11
C ILE A 344 -16.10 5.07 -12.43
N CYS A 345 -16.41 4.37 -11.35
CA CYS A 345 -17.67 4.54 -10.64
C CYS A 345 -17.57 5.47 -9.43
N SER A 346 -18.55 6.37 -9.32
CA SER A 346 -18.79 7.30 -8.20
C SER A 346 -20.28 7.40 -7.85
N HIS A 347 -20.63 8.21 -6.85
CA HIS A 347 -22.03 8.47 -6.49
C HIS A 347 -22.85 9.26 -7.52
N LEU A 348 -22.21 10.08 -8.37
CA LEU A 348 -22.89 10.79 -9.47
C LEU A 348 -23.06 9.90 -10.71
N GLY A 349 -22.62 8.64 -10.62
CA GLY A 349 -22.61 7.69 -11.71
C GLY A 349 -21.20 7.24 -12.04
N CYS A 350 -21.13 6.32 -12.98
CA CYS A 350 -19.87 5.92 -13.55
C CYS A 350 -19.63 6.71 -14.84
N TYR A 351 -18.38 7.13 -15.04
CA TYR A 351 -17.98 7.81 -16.26
C TYR A 351 -16.94 6.98 -17.00
N ASP A 352 -17.07 7.03 -18.32
CA ASP A 352 -16.18 6.31 -19.21
C ASP A 352 -14.89 7.10 -19.42
N ILE A 353 -13.77 6.40 -19.28
CA ILE A 353 -12.48 6.88 -19.74
C ILE A 353 -12.34 6.45 -21.19
N ILE A 354 -12.29 7.47 -22.05
CA ILE A 354 -12.08 7.27 -23.46
C ILE A 354 -10.62 6.88 -23.69
N GLU A 355 -10.45 5.77 -24.39
CA GLU A 355 -9.17 5.26 -24.84
C GLU A 355 -8.53 6.21 -25.87
N SER A 356 -7.21 6.41 -25.77
CA SER A 356 -6.45 7.17 -26.75
C SER A 356 -5.22 6.38 -27.18
N LYS A 357 -5.24 5.81 -28.39
CA LYS A 357 -4.13 5.04 -28.99
C LYS A 357 -3.77 3.76 -28.23
N GLY A 358 -4.78 3.05 -27.73
CA GLY A 358 -4.70 1.85 -26.91
C GLY A 358 -4.36 2.12 -25.44
N ILE A 359 -4.33 3.39 -25.02
CA ILE A 359 -3.94 3.79 -23.67
C ILE A 359 -5.15 4.40 -22.96
N TYR A 360 -5.50 3.84 -21.81
CA TYR A 360 -6.43 4.45 -20.86
C TYR A 360 -5.66 5.31 -19.86
N ARG A 361 -6.15 6.53 -19.61
CA ARG A 361 -5.59 7.44 -18.61
C ARG A 361 -6.59 7.67 -17.50
N ILE A 362 -6.31 7.07 -16.36
CA ILE A 362 -7.16 7.12 -15.19
C ILE A 362 -6.64 8.20 -14.23
N PRO A 363 -7.44 9.25 -13.93
CA PRO A 363 -7.05 10.23 -12.95
C PRO A 363 -7.06 9.61 -11.55
N ALA A 364 -5.98 9.84 -10.79
CA ALA A 364 -5.86 9.42 -9.41
C ALA A 364 -5.38 10.63 -8.59
N PRO A 365 -6.28 11.56 -8.21
CA PRO A 365 -5.92 12.71 -7.38
C PRO A 365 -5.33 12.27 -6.04
N SER A 366 -4.66 13.17 -5.31
CA SER A 366 -4.18 12.90 -3.96
C SER A 366 -5.32 12.37 -3.06
N GLY A 367 -5.04 11.48 -2.11
CA GLY A 367 -6.05 10.91 -1.22
C GLY A 367 -7.10 10.03 -1.90
N CYS A 368 -6.86 9.62 -3.15
CA CYS A 368 -7.85 8.90 -3.96
C CYS A 368 -8.05 7.45 -3.54
N TYR A 369 -9.31 7.00 -3.52
CA TYR A 369 -9.76 5.62 -3.60
C TYR A 369 -10.99 5.55 -4.52
N CYS A 370 -10.88 4.79 -5.62
CA CYS A 370 -11.95 4.57 -6.59
C CYS A 370 -11.92 3.13 -7.12
N ASN A 371 -13.07 2.64 -7.59
CA ASN A 371 -13.16 1.38 -8.33
C ASN A 371 -13.23 1.66 -9.83
N ALA A 372 -12.38 0.98 -10.61
CA ALA A 372 -12.38 1.04 -12.05
C ALA A 372 -12.73 -0.33 -12.65
N ARG A 373 -13.49 -0.33 -13.74
CA ARG A 373 -13.90 -1.54 -14.47
C ARG A 373 -13.46 -1.45 -15.91
N LEU A 374 -12.61 -2.39 -16.33
CA LEU A 374 -12.21 -2.55 -17.72
C LEU A 374 -13.17 -3.53 -18.41
N HIS A 375 -14.01 -3.04 -19.30
CA HIS A 375 -15.02 -3.84 -20.01
C HIS A 375 -14.43 -4.54 -21.23
N ILE A 376 -14.83 -5.78 -21.45
CA ILE A 376 -14.18 -6.70 -22.38
C ILE A 376 -15.15 -7.12 -23.49
N ILE A 377 -14.66 -7.13 -24.72
CA ILE A 377 -15.47 -7.45 -25.90
C ILE A 377 -15.80 -8.96 -25.90
N LYS A 378 -17.11 -9.28 -25.99
CA LYS A 378 -17.69 -10.64 -25.84
C LYS A 378 -17.06 -11.76 -26.66
N GLU A 379 -16.36 -11.47 -27.76
CA GLU A 379 -15.63 -12.48 -28.56
C GLU A 379 -14.43 -13.11 -27.81
N SER A 380 -14.07 -12.58 -26.64
CA SER A 380 -12.98 -13.07 -25.81
C SER A 380 -13.47 -13.59 -24.46
N THR A 381 -13.95 -14.85 -24.41
CA THR A 381 -14.24 -15.49 -23.11
C THR A 381 -12.94 -15.72 -22.34
N ILE A 382 -12.66 -14.81 -21.40
CA ILE A 382 -11.47 -14.78 -20.53
C ILE A 382 -11.28 -16.12 -19.84
N LYS A 383 -12.37 -16.69 -19.31
CA LYS A 383 -12.37 -17.96 -18.59
C LYS A 383 -11.84 -19.12 -19.44
N ASN A 384 -12.24 -19.20 -20.70
CA ASN A 384 -11.78 -20.26 -21.61
C ASN A 384 -10.33 -20.07 -22.08
N LYS A 385 -9.86 -18.83 -22.23
CA LYS A 385 -8.44 -18.55 -22.55
C LYS A 385 -7.52 -18.80 -21.36
N LEU A 386 -7.93 -18.42 -20.14
CA LEU A 386 -7.15 -18.61 -18.93
C LEU A 386 -7.11 -20.08 -18.48
N LEU A 387 -8.19 -20.85 -18.70
CA LEU A 387 -8.21 -22.28 -18.41
C LEU A 387 -7.30 -23.09 -19.34
N ARG A 388 -7.12 -22.69 -20.61
CA ARG A 388 -6.23 -23.36 -21.58
C ARG A 388 -4.74 -23.15 -21.35
N LEU A 389 -4.36 -22.19 -20.50
CA LEU A 389 -2.95 -21.90 -20.17
C LEU A 389 -2.46 -22.67 -18.93
N LYS A 390 -3.34 -23.46 -18.29
CA LYS A 390 -3.02 -24.32 -17.14
C LYS A 390 -2.64 -25.75 -17.54
N ASP A 391 -2.82 -26.12 -18.82
CA ASP A 391 -2.33 -27.34 -19.45
C ASP A 391 -0.99 -27.06 -20.15
#